data_AF-A0A1I3IAK6-F1
#
_entry.id   AF-A0A1I3IAK6-F1
#
_cell.length_a   1.000
_cell.length_b   1.000
_cell.length_c   1.000
_cell.angle_alpha   90.00
_cell.angle_beta   90.00
_cell.angle_gamma   90.00
#
_symmetry.space_group_name_H-M   'P 1'
#
loop_
_entity.id
_entity.type
_entity.pdbx_description
1 polymer ?
#
loop_
_entity_poly.entity_id
_entity_poly.type
_entity_poly.pdbx_seq_one_letter_code
_entity_poly.pdbx_strand_id
1 'polypeptide(L)'
;MSYKLLVSIVPHDSGELISNAAKSAGAGGGTIAMGRGTASNGVLQLLGLGDTSKDIVYIILEEEKCENVKAAIVQASESKKHFGVLFTLNVGSFVKAGSNKSDVISESKGEETMADNTYQMINVIVNKGYAEDAMAAARKAGAGGGTIISARGTAKEGDAAFFGMTIVPEKDMLMILVPSDKKDAIVNAITELPCFDQAGSGIIFCNEAQNFTVLGKK
;
A
#
# COMPACT_ATOMS: atom_id res chain seq x y z
N MET A 1 15.30 -1.27 -11.50
CA MET A 1 13.97 -1.77 -11.94
C MET A 1 12.94 -0.78 -11.45
N SER A 2 12.03 -0.33 -12.30
CA SER A 2 10.94 0.58 -11.91
C SER A 2 9.76 -0.23 -11.34
N TYR A 3 9.08 0.34 -10.34
CA TYR A 3 7.91 -0.26 -9.71
C TYR A 3 6.68 0.64 -9.89
N LYS A 4 5.52 0.00 -9.99
CA LYS A 4 4.21 0.67 -9.95
C LYS A 4 3.40 0.17 -8.77
N LEU A 5 2.42 0.97 -8.37
CA LEU A 5 1.40 0.60 -7.42
C LEU A 5 0.06 0.58 -8.14
N LEU A 6 -0.51 -0.60 -8.34
CA LEU A 6 -1.91 -0.74 -8.75
C LEU A 6 -2.79 -0.61 -7.52
N VAL A 7 -3.81 0.23 -7.62
CA VAL A 7 -4.82 0.43 -6.59
C VAL A 7 -6.19 0.10 -7.18
N SER A 8 -6.86 -0.89 -6.58
CA SER A 8 -8.26 -1.20 -6.89
C SER A 8 -9.14 -0.78 -5.72
N ILE A 9 -10.27 -0.13 -5.99
CA ILE A 9 -11.31 0.13 -4.98
C ILE A 9 -12.57 -0.60 -5.44
N VAL A 10 -12.96 -1.64 -4.71
CA VAL A 10 -14.04 -2.57 -5.08
C VAL A 10 -15.03 -2.72 -3.91
N PRO A 11 -16.23 -3.29 -4.12
CA PRO A 11 -17.13 -3.67 -3.04
C PRO A 11 -16.42 -4.46 -1.94
N HIS A 12 -16.93 -4.37 -0.73
CA HIS A 12 -16.46 -5.21 0.36
C HIS A 12 -16.46 -6.70 -0.03
N ASP A 13 -15.53 -7.45 0.56
CA ASP A 13 -15.29 -8.88 0.34
C ASP A 13 -14.90 -9.25 -1.10
N SER A 14 -14.58 -8.25 -1.92
CA SER A 14 -14.12 -8.44 -3.29
C SER A 14 -12.61 -8.24 -3.46
N GLY A 15 -11.89 -7.83 -2.41
CA GLY A 15 -10.46 -7.58 -2.51
C GLY A 15 -9.66 -8.83 -2.88
N GLU A 16 -10.05 -10.00 -2.37
CA GLU A 16 -9.38 -11.28 -2.66
C GLU A 16 -9.49 -11.69 -4.13
N LEU A 17 -10.63 -11.41 -4.78
CA LEU A 17 -10.79 -11.64 -6.21
C LEU A 17 -9.71 -10.89 -7.01
N ILE A 18 -9.50 -9.61 -6.68
CA ILE A 18 -8.49 -8.76 -7.33
C ILE A 18 -7.09 -9.30 -7.03
N SER A 19 -6.79 -9.57 -5.76
CA SER A 19 -5.49 -10.09 -5.33
C SER A 19 -5.16 -11.43 -5.99
N ASN A 20 -6.14 -12.34 -6.12
CA ASN A 20 -5.94 -13.64 -6.74
C ASN A 20 -5.73 -13.52 -8.26
N ALA A 21 -6.52 -12.70 -8.95
CA ALA A 21 -6.31 -12.41 -10.36
C ALA A 21 -4.91 -11.84 -10.63
N ALA A 22 -4.46 -10.91 -9.77
CA ALA A 22 -3.13 -10.33 -9.87
C ALA A 22 -2.02 -11.36 -9.63
N LYS A 23 -2.15 -12.21 -8.61
CA LYS A 23 -1.20 -13.31 -8.33
C LYS A 23 -1.08 -14.27 -9.50
N SER A 24 -2.20 -14.70 -10.07
CA SER A 24 -2.23 -15.57 -11.26
C SER A 24 -1.54 -14.95 -12.48
N ALA A 25 -1.47 -13.61 -12.54
CA ALA A 25 -0.79 -12.87 -13.59
C ALA A 25 0.67 -12.49 -13.25
N GLY A 26 1.22 -13.00 -12.14
CA GLY A 26 2.63 -12.84 -11.77
C GLY A 26 2.93 -11.74 -10.73
N ALA A 27 1.92 -11.16 -10.10
CA ALA A 27 2.13 -10.26 -8.96
C ALA A 27 2.51 -11.03 -7.68
N GLY A 28 3.28 -10.41 -6.79
CA GLY A 28 3.65 -10.99 -5.50
C GLY A 28 2.53 -11.01 -4.44
N GLY A 29 1.29 -10.66 -4.81
CA GLY A 29 0.16 -10.45 -3.90
C GLY A 29 -0.17 -8.97 -3.67
N GLY A 30 -1.05 -8.70 -2.70
CA GLY A 30 -1.51 -7.36 -2.38
C GLY A 30 -1.80 -7.17 -0.90
N THR A 31 -2.13 -5.93 -0.54
CA THR A 31 -2.62 -5.54 0.78
C THR A 31 -4.01 -4.95 0.63
N ILE A 32 -4.98 -5.47 1.38
CA ILE A 32 -6.37 -5.07 1.35
C ILE A 32 -6.66 -4.24 2.59
N ALA A 33 -6.95 -2.96 2.42
CA ALA A 33 -7.43 -2.07 3.49
C ALA A 33 -8.95 -1.88 3.37
N MET A 34 -9.60 -1.58 4.49
CA MET A 34 -11.02 -1.23 4.50
C MET A 34 -11.22 0.25 4.21
N GLY A 35 -12.19 0.55 3.34
CA GLY A 35 -12.62 1.90 3.01
C GLY A 35 -14.14 2.07 3.13
N ARG A 36 -14.59 3.32 3.11
CA ARG A 36 -16.01 3.67 3.08
C ARG A 36 -16.30 4.46 1.81
N GLY A 37 -17.14 3.91 0.94
CA GLY A 37 -17.65 4.57 -0.24
C GLY A 37 -18.81 5.49 0.09
N THR A 38 -18.76 6.73 -0.40
CA THR A 38 -19.72 7.81 -0.13
C THR A 38 -20.56 8.18 -1.36
N ALA A 39 -20.46 7.40 -2.45
CA ALA A 39 -21.19 7.67 -3.67
C ALA A 39 -22.70 7.57 -3.43
N SER A 40 -23.42 8.67 -3.65
CA SER A 40 -24.84 8.78 -3.34
C SER A 40 -25.70 8.04 -4.36
N ASN A 41 -26.49 7.07 -3.88
CA ASN A 41 -27.73 6.68 -4.54
C ASN A 41 -28.88 7.29 -3.73
N GLY A 42 -29.69 8.17 -4.33
CA GLY A 42 -30.68 8.98 -3.60
C GLY A 42 -31.66 8.18 -2.73
N VAL A 43 -32.01 6.96 -3.15
CA VAL A 43 -32.87 6.03 -2.38
C VAL A 43 -32.14 5.43 -1.18
N LEU A 44 -30.87 5.04 -1.34
CA LEU A 44 -30.04 4.46 -0.27
C LEU A 44 -29.72 5.50 0.81
N GLN A 45 -29.52 6.76 0.41
CA GLN A 45 -29.27 7.85 1.35
C GLN A 45 -30.51 8.18 2.20
N LEU A 46 -31.71 8.05 1.63
CA LEU A 46 -32.98 8.20 2.35
C LEU A 46 -33.19 7.10 3.41
N LEU A 47 -32.68 5.89 3.17
CA LEU A 47 -32.77 4.75 4.08
C LEU A 47 -31.63 4.68 5.12
N GLY A 48 -30.72 5.66 5.15
CA GLY A 48 -29.52 5.60 6.01
C GLY A 48 -28.49 4.55 5.57
N LEU A 49 -28.63 4.01 4.35
CA LEU A 49 -27.77 3.00 3.73
C LEU A 49 -26.85 3.60 2.65
N GLY A 50 -26.62 4.92 2.70
CA GLY A 50 -25.90 5.67 1.67
C GLY A 50 -24.40 5.32 1.60
N ASP A 51 -23.81 4.95 2.73
CA ASP A 51 -22.40 4.56 2.79
C ASP A 51 -22.25 3.07 2.52
N THR A 52 -21.29 2.71 1.65
CA THR A 52 -20.98 1.30 1.34
C THR A 52 -19.58 0.95 1.83
N SER A 53 -19.41 -0.24 2.42
CA SER A 53 -18.08 -0.75 2.72
C SER A 53 -17.34 -1.09 1.42
N LYS A 54 -16.05 -0.76 1.36
CA LYS A 54 -15.17 -0.99 0.20
C LYS A 54 -13.90 -1.69 0.65
N ASP A 55 -13.37 -2.50 -0.25
CA ASP A 55 -12.01 -3.01 -0.14
C ASP A 55 -11.10 -2.18 -1.05
N ILE A 56 -10.01 -1.65 -0.50
CA ILE A 56 -8.94 -0.97 -1.23
C ILE A 56 -7.76 -1.93 -1.33
N VAL A 57 -7.43 -2.37 -2.54
CA VAL A 57 -6.37 -3.35 -2.79
C VAL A 57 -5.14 -2.65 -3.37
N TYR A 58 -4.03 -2.72 -2.64
CA TYR A 58 -2.72 -2.19 -3.02
C TYR A 58 -1.84 -3.34 -3.52
N ILE A 59 -1.40 -3.27 -4.77
CA ILE A 59 -0.52 -4.26 -5.40
C ILE A 59 0.71 -3.56 -5.95
N ILE A 60 1.87 -3.88 -5.38
CA ILE A 60 3.16 -3.37 -5.86
C ILE A 60 3.79 -4.42 -6.76
N LEU A 61 4.23 -3.98 -7.93
CA LEU A 61 4.78 -4.86 -8.95
C LEU A 61 5.79 -4.11 -9.83
N GLU A 62 6.65 -4.88 -10.46
CA GLU A 62 7.58 -4.37 -11.48
C GLU A 62 6.79 -3.79 -12.66
N GLU A 63 7.26 -2.67 -13.21
CA GLU A 63 6.57 -1.94 -14.29
C GLU A 63 6.28 -2.83 -15.52
N GLU A 64 7.18 -3.75 -15.86
CA GLU A 64 7.02 -4.70 -16.96
C GLU A 64 5.81 -5.65 -16.78
N LYS A 65 5.40 -5.95 -15.54
CA LYS A 65 4.26 -6.83 -15.23
C LYS A 65 2.94 -6.05 -15.17
N CYS A 66 2.99 -4.72 -15.20
CA CYS A 66 1.84 -3.85 -14.92
C CYS A 66 0.67 -4.09 -15.87
N GLU A 67 0.90 -4.11 -17.19
CA GLU A 67 -0.18 -4.27 -18.16
C GLU A 67 -0.80 -5.68 -18.11
N ASN A 68 0.00 -6.73 -17.92
CA ASN A 68 -0.52 -8.10 -17.80
C ASN A 68 -1.40 -8.25 -16.56
N VAL A 69 -0.92 -7.77 -15.41
CA VAL A 69 -1.67 -7.84 -14.14
C VAL A 69 -2.96 -7.02 -14.20
N LYS A 70 -2.89 -5.82 -14.78
CA LYS A 70 -4.06 -4.97 -15.01
C LYS A 70 -5.10 -5.67 -15.90
N ALA A 71 -4.69 -6.28 -17.00
CA ALA A 71 -5.60 -7.01 -17.89
C ALA A 71 -6.30 -8.17 -17.17
N ALA A 72 -5.56 -8.93 -16.36
CA ALA A 72 -6.13 -10.03 -15.58
C ALA A 72 -7.17 -9.55 -14.54
N ILE A 73 -6.88 -8.43 -13.86
CA ILE A 73 -7.82 -7.81 -12.91
C ILE A 73 -9.11 -7.37 -13.62
N VAL A 74 -8.98 -6.71 -14.78
CA VAL A 74 -10.13 -6.26 -15.58
C VAL A 74 -10.96 -7.47 -16.02
N GLN A 75 -10.33 -8.51 -16.56
CA GLN A 75 -11.01 -9.74 -16.99
C GLN A 75 -11.74 -10.43 -15.82
N ALA A 76 -11.12 -10.54 -14.65
CA ALA A 76 -11.74 -11.16 -13.46
C ALA A 76 -12.99 -10.40 -12.96
N SER A 77 -13.15 -9.15 -13.36
CA SER A 77 -14.27 -8.28 -12.98
C SER A 77 -15.26 -7.97 -14.09
N GLU A 78 -15.00 -8.42 -15.32
CA GLU A 78 -15.78 -8.10 -16.54
C GLU A 78 -17.29 -8.29 -16.39
N SER A 79 -17.70 -9.41 -15.78
CA SER A 79 -19.12 -9.76 -15.63
C SER A 79 -19.86 -8.93 -14.56
N LYS A 80 -19.15 -8.12 -13.77
CA LYS A 80 -19.70 -7.41 -12.63
C LYS A 80 -20.02 -5.96 -12.98
N LYS A 81 -21.29 -5.59 -12.87
CA LYS A 81 -21.77 -4.22 -13.15
C LYS A 81 -21.31 -3.24 -12.05
N HIS A 82 -20.69 -2.12 -12.45
CA HIS A 82 -20.21 -1.05 -11.55
C HIS A 82 -19.34 -1.54 -10.37
N PHE A 83 -18.42 -2.45 -10.67
CA PHE A 83 -17.67 -3.18 -9.65
C PHE A 83 -16.54 -2.39 -8.96
N GLY A 84 -16.20 -1.19 -9.42
CA GLY A 84 -15.17 -0.40 -8.77
C GLY A 84 -14.32 0.39 -9.76
N VAL A 85 -13.15 0.81 -9.27
CA VAL A 85 -12.14 1.52 -10.05
C VAL A 85 -10.79 0.84 -9.90
N LEU A 86 -9.97 0.89 -10.94
CA LEU A 86 -8.58 0.47 -10.95
C LEU A 86 -7.75 1.61 -11.52
N PHE A 87 -6.68 1.99 -10.81
CA PHE A 87 -5.75 3.00 -11.26
C PHE A 87 -4.32 2.67 -10.83
N THR A 88 -3.36 3.33 -11.47
CA THR A 88 -1.92 3.10 -11.25
C THR A 88 -1.28 4.36 -10.71
N LEU A 89 -0.41 4.19 -9.72
CA LEU A 89 0.45 5.23 -9.17
C LEU A 89 1.92 4.85 -9.42
N ASN A 90 2.78 5.87 -9.58
CA ASN A 90 4.22 5.68 -9.65
C ASN A 90 4.79 5.43 -8.25
N VAL A 91 5.74 4.50 -8.14
CA VAL A 91 6.49 4.23 -6.91
C VAL A 91 7.93 4.71 -7.08
N GLY A 92 8.35 5.65 -6.25
CA GLY A 92 9.69 6.24 -6.32
C GLY A 92 10.77 5.36 -5.70
N SER A 93 10.46 4.69 -4.58
CA SER A 93 11.33 3.66 -4.01
C SER A 93 10.53 2.54 -3.38
N PHE A 94 11.09 1.33 -3.40
CA PHE A 94 10.48 0.13 -2.84
C PHE A 94 11.52 -0.71 -2.10
N VAL A 95 11.12 -1.25 -0.94
CA VAL A 95 11.92 -2.17 -0.11
C VAL A 95 11.03 -3.31 0.35
N LYS A 96 11.53 -4.54 0.22
CA LYS A 96 10.83 -5.74 0.71
C LYS A 96 11.60 -6.34 1.89
N ALA A 97 10.89 -6.71 2.96
CA ALA A 97 11.53 -7.35 4.10
C ALA A 97 12.24 -8.65 3.69
N GLY A 98 13.42 -8.89 4.23
CA GLY A 98 14.27 -10.02 3.90
C GLY A 98 14.94 -9.99 2.51
N SER A 99 14.80 -8.89 1.73
CA SER A 99 15.66 -8.67 0.55
C SER A 99 17.01 -8.08 0.96
N ASN A 100 18.05 -8.27 0.14
CA ASN A 100 19.36 -7.70 0.44
C ASN A 100 19.27 -6.16 0.39
N LYS A 101 20.01 -5.44 1.26
CA LYS A 101 20.04 -3.95 1.29
C LYS A 101 20.41 -3.31 -0.06
N SER A 102 21.00 -4.08 -0.97
CA SER A 102 21.31 -3.70 -2.36
C SER A 102 20.10 -3.64 -3.30
N ASP A 103 18.94 -4.18 -2.89
CA ASP A 103 17.69 -4.19 -3.67
C ASP A 103 16.83 -2.94 -3.41
N VAL A 104 17.32 -2.00 -2.58
CA VAL A 104 16.71 -0.67 -2.44
C VAL A 104 16.91 0.06 -3.75
N ILE A 105 15.88 0.01 -4.60
CA ILE A 105 15.89 0.76 -5.84
C ILE A 105 15.54 2.20 -5.50
N SER A 106 16.60 2.99 -5.38
CA SER A 106 16.54 4.44 -5.43
C SER A 106 16.71 4.81 -6.91
N GLU A 107 15.70 5.44 -7.52
CA GLU A 107 15.97 6.19 -8.75
C GLU A 107 16.96 7.31 -8.40
N SER A 108 18.24 7.11 -8.73
CA SER A 108 19.26 8.13 -8.51
C SER A 108 19.33 9.07 -9.71
N LYS A 109 19.01 10.34 -9.42
CA LYS A 109 19.46 11.60 -10.03
C LYS A 109 18.87 12.04 -11.38
N GLY A 110 18.02 13.07 -11.29
CA GLY A 110 17.77 14.05 -12.34
C GLY A 110 17.47 15.42 -11.71
N GLU A 111 18.47 16.31 -11.78
CA GLU A 111 18.49 17.74 -11.41
C GLU A 111 18.29 18.14 -9.94
N GLU A 112 19.38 18.66 -9.36
CA GLU A 112 19.32 19.66 -8.28
C GLU A 112 18.68 20.94 -8.83
N THR A 113 17.36 20.93 -9.00
CA THR A 113 16.62 22.17 -9.09
C THR A 113 16.37 22.64 -7.66
N MET A 114 17.11 23.68 -7.27
CA MET A 114 16.88 24.42 -6.04
C MET A 114 15.40 24.83 -5.94
N ALA A 115 14.80 24.52 -4.78
CA ALA A 115 13.53 24.99 -4.24
C ALA A 115 12.23 24.48 -4.90
N ASP A 116 11.57 23.53 -4.22
CA ASP A 116 10.35 23.84 -3.45
C ASP A 116 9.90 22.61 -2.64
N ASN A 117 9.94 22.68 -1.31
CA ASN A 117 9.12 21.92 -0.35
C ASN A 117 8.56 20.56 -0.81
N THR A 118 9.39 19.65 -1.34
CA THR A 118 8.91 18.34 -1.78
C THR A 118 8.75 17.45 -0.55
N TYR A 119 7.60 16.76 -0.49
CA TYR A 119 7.31 15.80 0.56
C TYR A 119 7.31 14.39 -0.03
N GLN A 120 7.64 13.42 0.80
CA GLN A 120 7.57 12.00 0.48
C GLN A 120 6.55 11.33 1.40
N MET A 121 5.66 10.56 0.81
CA MET A 121 4.77 9.66 1.52
C MET A 121 5.44 8.29 1.64
N ILE A 122 5.91 7.96 2.83
CA ILE A 122 6.46 6.64 3.17
C ILE A 122 5.29 5.78 3.64
N ASN A 123 5.06 4.67 2.93
CA ASN A 123 4.06 3.68 3.29
C ASN A 123 4.78 2.42 3.76
N VAL A 124 4.49 1.99 4.98
CA VAL A 124 5.09 0.83 5.63
C VAL A 124 3.99 -0.17 5.90
N ILE A 125 4.09 -1.37 5.34
CA ILE A 125 3.13 -2.45 5.58
C ILE A 125 3.86 -3.54 6.35
N VAL A 126 3.39 -3.83 7.56
CA VAL A 126 3.99 -4.81 8.48
C VAL A 126 2.92 -5.74 9.04
N ASN A 127 3.33 -6.85 9.66
CA ASN A 127 2.43 -7.67 10.46
C ASN A 127 1.74 -6.81 11.53
N LYS A 128 0.47 -7.11 11.81
CA LYS A 128 -0.30 -6.39 12.83
C LYS A 128 0.45 -6.36 14.17
N GLY A 129 0.46 -5.21 14.81
CA GLY A 129 1.14 -4.96 16.09
C GLY A 129 2.56 -4.37 15.96
N TYR A 130 3.18 -4.38 14.78
CA TYR A 130 4.53 -3.82 14.58
C TYR A 130 4.54 -2.39 14.04
N ALA A 131 3.38 -1.83 13.67
CA ALA A 131 3.33 -0.46 13.13
C ALA A 131 3.73 0.59 14.16
N GLU A 132 3.49 0.36 15.45
CA GLU A 132 3.93 1.27 16.51
C GLU A 132 5.46 1.28 16.66
N ASP A 133 6.10 0.12 16.59
CA ASP A 133 7.57 0.00 16.60
C ASP A 133 8.19 0.70 15.40
N ALA A 134 7.63 0.49 14.21
CA ALA A 134 8.03 1.19 12.99
C ALA A 134 7.89 2.71 13.14
N MET A 135 6.77 3.18 13.71
CA MET A 135 6.57 4.62 13.96
C MET A 135 7.55 5.15 15.02
N ALA A 136 7.87 4.38 16.06
CA ALA A 136 8.85 4.78 17.08
C ALA A 136 10.25 4.94 16.48
N ALA A 137 10.68 4.02 15.61
CA ALA A 137 11.93 4.14 14.87
C ALA A 137 11.92 5.37 13.94
N ALA A 138 10.83 5.56 13.18
CA ALA A 138 10.66 6.71 12.30
C ALA A 138 10.72 8.05 13.05
N ARG A 139 10.09 8.15 14.23
CA ARG A 139 10.15 9.36 15.08
C ARG A 139 11.57 9.68 15.51
N LYS A 140 12.35 8.67 15.93
CA LYS A 140 13.77 8.86 16.28
C LYS A 140 14.60 9.35 15.10
N ALA A 141 14.24 8.94 13.88
CA ALA A 141 14.84 9.40 12.63
C ALA A 141 14.27 10.74 12.11
N GLY A 142 13.39 11.41 12.87
CA GLY A 142 12.93 12.77 12.56
C GLY A 142 11.52 12.88 11.95
N ALA A 143 10.73 11.81 11.92
CA ALA A 143 9.32 11.86 11.54
C ALA A 143 8.46 12.56 12.61
N GLY A 144 7.51 13.41 12.20
CA GLY A 144 6.61 14.10 13.13
C GLY A 144 5.44 13.24 13.64
N GLY A 145 5.03 12.25 12.85
CA GLY A 145 3.89 11.39 13.14
C GLY A 145 3.52 10.55 11.93
N GLY A 146 2.47 9.75 12.06
CA GLY A 146 1.95 8.90 11.00
C GLY A 146 0.55 8.43 11.30
N THR A 147 -0.08 7.80 10.32
CA THR A 147 -1.43 7.22 10.42
C THR A 147 -1.34 5.73 10.23
N ILE A 148 -1.88 4.96 11.17
CA ILE A 148 -1.94 3.49 11.08
C ILE A 148 -3.33 3.09 10.56
N ILE A 149 -3.36 2.25 9.55
CA ILE A 149 -4.56 1.73 8.90
C ILE A 149 -4.53 0.21 9.01
N SER A 150 -5.59 -0.38 9.55
CA SER A 150 -5.74 -1.84 9.59
C SER A 150 -5.95 -2.40 8.18
N ALA A 151 -5.26 -3.49 7.88
CA ALA A 151 -5.26 -4.12 6.58
C ALA A 151 -5.12 -5.65 6.67
N ARG A 152 -5.18 -6.32 5.52
CA ARG A 152 -4.99 -7.76 5.35
C ARG A 152 -4.01 -8.01 4.21
N GLY A 153 -3.06 -8.94 4.37
CA GLY A 153 -2.04 -9.23 3.36
C GLY A 153 -2.36 -10.52 2.59
N THR A 154 -2.18 -10.54 1.27
CA THR A 154 -2.48 -11.72 0.43
C THR A 154 -1.25 -12.30 -0.28
N ALA A 155 -0.05 -11.95 0.21
CA ALA A 155 1.23 -12.15 -0.45
C ALA A 155 2.00 -13.43 -0.05
N LYS A 156 1.54 -14.19 0.95
CA LYS A 156 2.20 -15.44 1.35
C LYS A 156 1.72 -16.60 0.47
N GLU A 157 2.65 -17.43 0.00
CA GLU A 157 2.32 -18.74 -0.56
C GLU A 157 1.78 -19.64 0.56
N GLY A 158 0.64 -20.28 0.31
CA GLY A 158 0.00 -21.16 1.30
C GLY A 158 -0.62 -20.43 2.47
N ASP A 159 -1.54 -19.49 2.20
CA ASP A 159 -2.51 -19.03 3.21
C ASP A 159 -2.97 -20.25 4.02
N ALA A 160 -2.68 -20.25 5.32
CA ALA A 160 -2.86 -21.43 6.15
C ALA A 160 -4.33 -21.86 6.08
N ALA A 161 -4.59 -22.99 5.43
CA ALA A 161 -5.92 -23.57 5.38
C ALA A 161 -6.18 -24.23 6.74
N PHE A 162 -6.90 -23.54 7.62
CA PHE A 162 -7.39 -24.12 8.86
C PHE A 162 -8.85 -24.50 8.63
N PHE A 163 -9.16 -25.80 8.68
CA PHE A 163 -10.51 -26.33 8.39
C PHE A 163 -11.09 -25.92 7.03
N GLY A 164 -10.27 -25.83 5.98
CA GLY A 164 -10.73 -25.49 4.62
C GLY A 164 -11.05 -24.01 4.40
N MET A 165 -10.73 -23.13 5.36
CA MET A 165 -10.83 -21.68 5.23
C MET A 165 -9.44 -21.08 4.99
N THR A 166 -9.34 -20.19 4.00
CA THR A 166 -8.13 -19.39 3.73
C THR A 166 -7.95 -18.34 4.84
N ILE A 167 -6.94 -18.49 5.70
CA ILE A 167 -6.62 -17.46 6.69
C ILE A 167 -5.75 -16.39 6.04
N VAL A 168 -6.35 -15.22 5.78
CA VAL A 168 -5.62 -14.04 5.32
C VAL A 168 -4.97 -13.34 6.52
N PRO A 169 -3.65 -13.17 6.56
CA PRO A 169 -2.96 -12.56 7.70
C PRO A 169 -3.33 -11.08 7.86
N GLU A 170 -3.57 -10.66 9.10
CA GLU A 170 -3.77 -9.25 9.43
C GLU A 170 -2.45 -8.47 9.31
N LYS A 171 -2.57 -7.24 8.81
CA LYS A 171 -1.47 -6.30 8.58
C LYS A 171 -1.83 -4.93 9.14
N ASP A 172 -0.81 -4.14 9.43
CA ASP A 172 -0.96 -2.70 9.64
C ASP A 172 -0.22 -1.96 8.53
N MET A 173 -0.88 -0.98 7.93
CA MET A 173 -0.30 -0.03 6.98
C MET A 173 -0.08 1.31 7.69
N LEU A 174 1.17 1.68 7.90
CA LEU A 174 1.59 2.95 8.46
C LEU A 174 1.96 3.93 7.35
N MET A 175 1.29 5.08 7.32
CA MET A 175 1.56 6.19 6.42
C MET A 175 2.28 7.32 7.14
N ILE A 176 3.44 7.74 6.63
CA ILE A 176 4.27 8.80 7.20
C ILE A 176 4.58 9.82 6.11
N LEU A 177 4.15 11.07 6.29
CA LEU A 177 4.44 12.17 5.38
C LEU A 177 5.59 13.00 5.95
N VAL A 178 6.68 13.14 5.18
CA VAL A 178 7.89 13.84 5.62
C VAL A 178 8.51 14.69 4.52
N PRO A 179 9.28 15.73 4.87
CA PRO A 179 10.19 16.37 3.93
C PRO A 179 11.09 15.34 3.22
N SER A 180 11.33 15.53 1.92
CA SER A 180 12.07 14.57 1.09
C SER A 180 13.46 14.23 1.62
N ASP A 181 14.15 15.18 2.27
CA ASP A 181 15.48 15.01 2.85
C ASP A 181 15.52 14.03 4.04
N LYS A 182 14.39 13.78 4.70
CA LYS A 182 14.28 12.82 5.81
C LYS A 182 13.95 11.40 5.37
N LYS A 183 13.52 11.21 4.12
CA LYS A 183 12.98 9.95 3.61
C LYS A 183 13.94 8.78 3.83
N ASP A 184 15.19 8.90 3.38
CA ASP A 184 16.16 7.80 3.44
C ASP A 184 16.54 7.43 4.87
N ALA A 185 16.72 8.42 5.75
CA ALA A 185 17.02 8.19 7.17
C ALA A 185 15.90 7.39 7.87
N ILE A 186 14.65 7.73 7.58
CA ILE A 186 13.48 7.05 8.15
C ILE A 186 13.33 5.63 7.61
N VAL A 187 13.45 5.45 6.30
CA VAL A 187 13.38 4.11 5.67
C VAL A 187 14.46 3.20 6.26
N ASN A 188 15.70 3.69 6.38
CA ASN A 188 16.79 2.93 6.98
C ASN A 188 16.48 2.54 8.43
N ALA A 189 16.02 3.48 9.26
CA ALA A 189 15.69 3.20 10.66
C ALA A 189 14.58 2.13 10.82
N ILE A 190 13.59 2.10 9.92
CA ILE A 190 12.52 1.10 9.96
C ILE A 190 13.03 -0.27 9.49
N THR A 191 13.82 -0.30 8.42
CA THR A 191 14.37 -1.54 7.86
C THR A 191 15.38 -2.24 8.76
N GLU A 192 15.94 -1.54 9.75
CA GLU A 192 16.82 -2.10 10.78
C GLU A 192 16.06 -2.74 11.95
N LEU A 193 14.73 -2.66 11.98
CA LEU A 193 13.94 -3.30 13.01
C LEU A 193 13.90 -4.83 12.82
N PRO A 194 13.99 -5.62 13.90
CA PRO A 194 13.93 -7.09 13.82
C PRO A 194 12.66 -7.62 13.14
N CYS A 195 11.55 -6.88 13.22
CA CYS A 195 10.30 -7.22 12.57
C CYS A 195 10.34 -7.14 11.04
N PHE A 196 11.43 -6.62 10.46
CA PHE A 196 11.64 -6.45 9.02
C PHE A 196 12.72 -7.40 8.45
N ASP A 197 13.32 -8.25 9.28
CA ASP A 197 14.40 -9.17 8.87
C ASP A 197 13.88 -10.37 8.06
N GLN A 198 12.65 -10.82 8.34
CA GLN A 198 12.10 -12.03 7.74
C GLN A 198 11.36 -11.75 6.43
N ALA A 199 11.57 -12.61 5.43
CA ALA A 199 10.80 -12.56 4.18
C ALA A 199 9.28 -12.61 4.46
N GLY A 200 8.53 -11.68 3.86
CA GLY A 200 7.07 -11.59 4.01
C GLY A 200 6.58 -10.93 5.31
N SER A 201 7.49 -10.43 6.15
CA SER A 201 7.14 -9.69 7.37
C SER A 201 6.66 -8.27 7.08
N GLY A 202 7.20 -7.61 6.05
CA GLY A 202 6.74 -6.30 5.61
C GLY A 202 7.28 -5.82 4.26
N ILE A 203 6.77 -4.68 3.82
CA ILE A 203 7.24 -3.93 2.66
C ILE A 203 7.18 -2.42 2.96
N ILE A 204 8.03 -1.65 2.31
CA ILE A 204 8.02 -0.19 2.35
C ILE A 204 8.00 0.31 0.91
N PHE A 205 7.17 1.30 0.64
CA PHE A 205 7.20 2.02 -0.63
C PHE A 205 6.99 3.51 -0.42
N CYS A 206 7.70 4.30 -1.21
CA CYS A 206 7.65 5.76 -1.15
C CYS A 206 7.11 6.32 -2.46
N ASN A 207 6.26 7.33 -2.35
CA ASN A 207 5.79 8.10 -3.50
C ASN A 207 5.94 9.60 -3.17
N GLU A 208 6.20 10.39 -4.21
CA GLU A 208 6.22 11.84 -4.07
C GLU A 208 4.84 12.38 -3.67
N ALA A 209 4.82 13.34 -2.77
CA ALA A 209 3.64 14.08 -2.35
C ALA A 209 3.80 15.56 -2.72
N GLN A 210 2.80 16.09 -3.41
CA GLN A 210 2.78 17.46 -3.90
C GLN A 210 1.77 18.31 -3.12
N ASN A 211 1.96 19.64 -3.13
CA ASN A 211 1.03 20.61 -2.56
C ASN A 211 0.71 20.39 -1.07
N PHE A 212 1.71 20.05 -0.26
CA PHE A 212 1.51 19.84 1.18
C PHE A 212 1.07 21.12 1.89
N THR A 213 0.00 21.03 2.68
CA THR A 213 -0.49 22.10 3.56
C THR A 213 -0.98 21.49 4.86
N VAL A 214 -0.58 22.06 6.00
CA VAL A 214 -1.13 21.68 7.30
C VAL A 214 -2.54 22.26 7.42
N LEU A 215 -3.53 21.42 7.69
CA LEU A 215 -4.91 21.83 7.93
C LEU A 215 -5.07 22.24 9.40
N GLY A 216 -5.77 23.35 9.65
CA GLY A 216 -5.96 23.91 10.99
C GLY A 216 -4.88 24.92 11.40
N LYS A 217 -5.15 25.69 12.45
CA LYS A 217 -4.16 26.62 13.02
C LYS A 217 -3.14 25.84 13.84
N LYS A 218 -1.88 26.27 13.79
CA LYS A 218 -0.83 25.80 14.71
C LYS A 218 -1.13 26.19 16.14
#